data_AF-A0A0T9NVR8-F1
#
_entry.id   AF-A0A0T9NVR8-F1
#
_cell.length_a   1.000
_cell.length_b   1.000
_cell.length_c   1.000
_cell.angle_alpha   90.00
_cell.angle_beta   90.00
_cell.angle_gamma   90.00
#
_symmetry.space_group_name_H-M   'P 1'
#
loop_
_entity.id
_entity.type
_entity.pdbx_description
1 polymer ?
#
loop_
_entity_poly.entity_id
_entity_poly.type
_entity_poly.pdbx_seq_one_letter_code
_entity_poly.pdbx_strand_id
1 'polypeptide(L)'
;MITKEDRDGDEKKMVVKRKNIIIVALGLLLLHHILPHRVLAHQTLATQTLATQTLTTQTLANQTLATNLSTQVDQFFQQQYPDKESLVKVVIKTPQSQWPQCDAPEITLPANARPWGSVSLSVRCEGQRRFIQTQVQVSGRYAVAARRLAAGEKISTQDIQMKQGRLDTLPPGALLDTHFAQGAVSLRQINAGQPLTRNMLRRLWLVKTGQDVQVLAQGDGFNVNSNGKAMNNGAAQETIRVRMPSGQIVSGTVADDGTIRIML
;
A
#
# COMPACT_ATOMS: atom_id res chain seq x y z
N MET A 1 43.13 60.59 -12.00
CA MET A 1 41.85 60.86 -12.68
C MET A 1 40.81 59.90 -12.11
N ILE A 2 39.89 60.48 -11.33
CA ILE A 2 38.51 60.08 -11.00
C ILE A 2 38.27 58.67 -10.43
N THR A 3 38.03 58.69 -9.12
CA THR A 3 37.36 57.72 -8.24
C THR A 3 35.83 57.91 -8.25
N LYS A 4 35.05 56.81 -8.10
CA LYS A 4 33.65 56.68 -7.57
C LYS A 4 33.08 55.31 -7.97
N GLU A 5 32.23 54.59 -7.22
CA GLU A 5 31.24 55.02 -6.23
C GLU A 5 30.91 53.85 -5.26
N ASP A 6 30.86 54.18 -3.96
CA ASP A 6 30.27 53.42 -2.86
C ASP A 6 28.74 53.28 -2.95
N ARG A 7 28.20 52.18 -2.38
CA ARG A 7 27.16 52.13 -1.32
C ARG A 7 26.57 50.71 -1.25
N ASP A 8 26.68 49.96 -0.16
CA ASP A 8 26.18 50.17 1.21
C ASP A 8 24.64 50.12 1.34
N GLY A 9 24.17 49.33 2.31
CA GLY A 9 22.77 49.17 2.72
C GLY A 9 22.31 47.70 2.73
N ASP A 10 21.75 47.13 3.80
CA ASP A 10 21.42 47.66 5.12
C ASP A 10 21.18 46.44 6.03
N GLU A 11 21.92 46.38 7.13
CA GLU A 11 21.72 45.45 8.24
C GLU A 11 20.68 46.07 9.18
N LYS A 12 19.44 45.57 9.19
CA LYS A 12 18.47 45.90 10.27
C LYS A 12 17.71 44.68 10.78
N LYS A 13 18.17 44.22 11.95
CA LYS A 13 17.43 44.11 13.23
C LYS A 13 15.90 44.34 13.11
N MET A 14 14.99 43.47 13.57
CA MET A 14 14.77 42.89 14.91
C MET A 14 13.28 43.13 15.22
N VAL A 15 12.70 42.38 16.18
CA VAL A 15 11.53 42.75 17.02
C VAL A 15 10.13 42.17 16.67
N VAL A 16 9.81 41.08 17.39
CA VAL A 16 8.58 40.85 18.20
C VAL A 16 7.24 40.53 17.52
N LYS A 17 6.72 39.32 17.83
CA LYS A 17 5.45 39.21 18.56
C LYS A 17 5.36 37.93 19.41
N ARG A 18 5.45 38.12 20.73
CA ARG A 18 5.05 37.17 21.79
C ARG A 18 3.56 37.37 22.13
N LYS A 19 3.01 36.38 22.86
CA LYS A 19 1.74 36.34 23.67
C LYS A 19 0.48 35.95 22.86
N ASN A 20 -0.38 35.01 23.28
CA ASN A 20 -0.87 34.49 24.58
C ASN A 20 -1.22 32.98 24.45
N ILE A 21 -1.04 32.07 25.43
CA ILE A 21 -1.64 31.86 26.78
C ILE A 21 -3.14 31.45 26.75
N ILE A 22 -3.43 30.27 27.36
CA ILE A 22 -4.54 29.83 28.26
C ILE A 22 -4.35 28.28 28.38
N ILE A 23 -3.76 27.67 29.42
CA ILE A 23 -4.14 27.44 30.84
C ILE A 23 -5.52 26.79 31.01
N VAL A 24 -5.56 25.63 31.68
CA VAL A 24 -6.47 25.15 32.77
C VAL A 24 -6.31 23.61 32.78
N ALA A 25 -5.51 23.04 33.71
CA ALA A 25 -5.91 22.53 35.05
C ALA A 25 -6.80 21.28 34.94
N LEU A 26 -6.69 20.20 35.73
CA LEU A 26 -6.50 20.06 37.17
C LEU A 26 -6.36 18.53 37.40
N GLY A 27 -5.31 18.00 38.03
CA GLY A 27 -5.32 17.47 39.42
C GLY A 27 -5.95 16.07 39.54
N LEU A 28 -5.63 15.18 40.48
CA LEU A 28 -4.56 14.96 41.46
C LEU A 28 -4.96 13.66 42.21
N LEU A 29 -3.98 12.90 42.72
CA LEU A 29 -4.03 11.96 43.87
C LEU A 29 -4.71 10.57 43.78
N LEU A 30 -3.82 9.56 43.83
CA LEU A 30 -3.74 8.44 44.77
C LEU A 30 -4.77 8.42 45.94
N LEU A 31 -5.34 7.24 46.26
CA LEU A 31 -4.91 6.41 47.40
C LEU A 31 -5.74 5.11 47.53
N HIS A 32 -5.10 4.14 48.19
CA HIS A 32 -5.58 2.81 48.52
C HIS A 32 -6.59 2.78 49.69
N HIS A 33 -7.31 1.65 49.76
CA HIS A 33 -7.55 0.85 50.97
C HIS A 33 -8.76 1.10 51.92
N ILE A 34 -9.41 -0.04 52.24
CA ILE A 34 -9.90 -0.48 53.57
C ILE A 34 -11.40 -0.35 53.91
N LEU A 35 -12.03 -1.53 53.85
CA LEU A 35 -13.05 -2.19 54.69
C LEU A 35 -14.46 -1.61 54.94
N PRO A 36 -15.47 -2.51 55.03
CA PRO A 36 -16.87 -2.19 55.29
C PRO A 36 -17.23 -2.27 56.79
N HIS A 37 -18.13 -1.41 57.25
CA HIS A 37 -18.81 -1.60 58.54
C HIS A 37 -20.30 -1.93 58.35
N ARG A 38 -20.65 -3.07 58.96
CA ARG A 38 -21.97 -3.65 59.22
C ARG A 38 -23.04 -2.62 59.59
N VAL A 39 -24.24 -2.76 59.02
CA VAL A 39 -25.48 -2.39 59.72
C VAL A 39 -26.49 -3.53 59.62
N LEU A 40 -27.16 -3.69 60.76
CA LEU A 40 -27.92 -4.82 61.25
C LEU A 40 -29.21 -5.12 60.48
N ALA A 41 -29.45 -6.43 60.42
CA ALA A 41 -30.72 -7.12 60.24
C ALA A 41 -31.93 -6.44 60.89
N HIS A 42 -33.04 -6.37 60.14
CA HIS A 42 -34.38 -6.59 60.68
C HIS A 42 -35.05 -7.68 59.84
N GLN A 43 -35.45 -8.75 60.52
CA GLN A 43 -36.11 -9.92 59.96
C GLN A 43 -37.61 -9.63 59.86
N THR A 44 -38.16 -9.77 58.65
CA THR A 44 -39.61 -9.93 58.45
C THR A 44 -39.85 -11.31 57.86
N LEU A 45 -40.48 -12.17 58.65
CA LEU A 45 -40.95 -13.49 58.20
C LEU A 45 -42.02 -13.29 57.13
N ALA A 46 -41.75 -13.79 55.92
CA ALA A 46 -42.78 -14.01 54.91
C ALA A 46 -42.64 -15.44 54.38
N THR A 47 -43.63 -16.24 54.75
CA THR A 47 -44.12 -17.51 54.19
C THR A 47 -43.61 -17.85 52.79
N GLN A 48 -42.92 -18.99 52.68
CA GLN A 48 -42.47 -19.58 51.42
C GLN A 48 -43.63 -20.27 50.71
N THR A 49 -44.05 -19.74 49.57
CA THR A 49 -44.90 -20.45 48.61
C THR A 49 -43.98 -21.26 47.69
N LEU A 50 -44.07 -22.59 47.73
CA LEU A 50 -43.35 -23.44 46.77
C LEU A 50 -43.95 -23.25 45.37
N ALA A 51 -43.37 -22.35 44.59
CA ALA A 51 -43.59 -22.32 43.15
C ALA A 51 -42.68 -23.36 42.49
N THR A 52 -43.29 -24.43 41.96
CA THR A 52 -42.66 -25.44 41.11
C THR A 52 -42.14 -24.76 39.84
N GLN A 53 -40.83 -24.53 39.79
CA GLN A 53 -40.18 -24.00 38.59
C GLN A 53 -40.01 -25.14 37.58
N THR A 54 -40.83 -25.13 36.53
CA THR A 54 -40.61 -25.94 35.34
C THR A 54 -39.32 -25.47 34.67
N LEU A 55 -38.25 -26.28 34.74
CA LEU A 55 -37.04 -26.04 33.95
C LEU A 55 -37.39 -26.21 32.48
N THR A 56 -37.68 -25.11 31.78
CA THR A 56 -37.67 -25.08 30.33
C THR A 56 -36.23 -25.20 29.87
N THR A 57 -35.84 -26.37 29.38
CA THR A 57 -34.59 -26.58 28.63
C THR A 57 -34.64 -25.74 27.36
N GLN A 58 -34.00 -24.56 27.39
CA GLN A 58 -33.76 -23.78 26.19
C GLN A 58 -32.66 -24.46 25.40
N THR A 59 -33.06 -25.20 24.36
CA THR A 59 -32.14 -25.69 23.34
C THR A 59 -31.52 -24.50 22.62
N LEU A 60 -30.27 -24.18 22.95
CA LEU A 60 -29.43 -23.31 22.12
C LEU A 60 -29.20 -24.03 20.79
N ALA A 61 -30.01 -23.68 19.79
CA ALA A 61 -29.73 -24.03 18.41
C ALA A 61 -28.45 -23.30 18.00
N ASN A 62 -27.31 -24.00 18.07
CA ASN A 62 -26.07 -23.59 17.43
C ASN A 62 -26.31 -23.58 15.92
N GLN A 63 -26.77 -22.45 15.39
CA GLN A 63 -26.81 -22.20 13.96
C GLN A 63 -25.35 -22.06 13.48
N THR A 64 -24.76 -23.18 13.06
CA THR A 64 -23.55 -23.16 12.23
C THR A 64 -23.91 -22.44 10.95
N LEU A 65 -23.60 -21.15 10.88
CA LEU A 65 -23.64 -20.37 9.66
C LEU A 65 -22.65 -21.02 8.68
N ALA A 66 -23.15 -21.87 7.78
CA ALA A 66 -22.38 -22.33 6.64
C ALA A 66 -21.93 -21.07 5.89
N THR A 67 -20.63 -20.77 5.94
CA THR A 67 -20.06 -19.60 5.28
C THR A 67 -20.29 -19.76 3.77
N ASN A 68 -21.23 -18.98 3.23
CA ASN A 68 -21.62 -19.05 1.84
C ASN A 68 -20.39 -18.86 0.93
N LEU A 69 -20.30 -19.63 -0.17
CA LEU A 69 -19.20 -19.55 -1.14
C LEU A 69 -18.92 -18.11 -1.59
N SER A 70 -19.94 -17.26 -1.70
CA SER A 70 -19.77 -15.83 -2.00
C SER A 70 -18.85 -15.12 -1.02
N THR A 71 -19.07 -15.30 0.29
CA THR A 71 -18.25 -14.69 1.35
C THR A 71 -16.81 -15.17 1.28
N GLN A 72 -16.61 -16.46 1.00
CA GLN A 72 -15.28 -17.05 0.90
C GLN A 72 -14.52 -16.52 -0.34
N VAL A 73 -15.23 -16.36 -1.46
CA VAL A 73 -14.68 -15.74 -2.67
C VAL A 73 -14.34 -14.26 -2.44
N ASP A 74 -15.21 -13.51 -1.77
CA ASP A 74 -14.96 -12.11 -1.42
C ASP A 74 -13.71 -11.97 -0.54
N GLN A 75 -13.59 -12.80 0.51
CA GLN A 75 -12.42 -12.83 1.38
C GLN A 75 -11.15 -13.24 0.64
N PHE A 76 -11.22 -14.24 -0.24
CA PHE A 76 -10.10 -14.68 -1.05
C PHE A 76 -9.52 -13.52 -1.88
N PHE A 77 -10.37 -12.73 -2.54
CA PHE A 77 -9.89 -11.57 -3.31
C PHE A 77 -9.44 -10.41 -2.42
N GLN A 78 -10.10 -10.15 -1.30
CA GLN A 78 -9.67 -9.10 -0.35
C GLN A 78 -8.25 -9.37 0.18
N GLN A 79 -7.91 -10.63 0.47
CA GLN A 79 -6.57 -11.01 0.94
C GLN A 79 -5.47 -10.77 -0.11
N GLN A 80 -5.80 -10.74 -1.40
CA GLN A 80 -4.82 -10.45 -2.46
C GLN A 80 -4.46 -8.96 -2.57
N TYR A 81 -5.24 -8.07 -1.95
CA TYR A 81 -5.00 -6.62 -1.95
C TYR A 81 -4.86 -6.12 -0.51
N PRO A 82 -3.68 -6.25 0.11
CA PRO A 82 -3.46 -5.83 1.49
C PRO A 82 -3.55 -4.31 1.68
N ASP A 83 -3.48 -3.54 0.59
CA ASP A 83 -3.65 -2.09 0.62
C ASP A 83 -5.08 -1.72 0.98
N LYS A 84 -5.26 -1.09 2.15
CA LYS A 84 -6.55 -0.62 2.66
C LYS A 84 -7.28 0.37 1.74
N GLU A 85 -6.57 0.99 0.81
CA GLU A 85 -7.12 1.91 -0.19
C GLU A 85 -7.74 1.19 -1.40
N SER A 86 -7.51 -0.12 -1.52
CA SER A 86 -8.06 -0.92 -2.62
C SER A 86 -9.47 -1.38 -2.29
N LEU A 87 -10.44 -1.02 -3.13
CA LEU A 87 -11.82 -1.48 -3.01
C LEU A 87 -12.06 -2.62 -4.00
N VAL A 88 -12.35 -3.80 -3.47
CA VAL A 88 -12.61 -5.00 -4.27
C VAL A 88 -14.09 -5.35 -4.19
N LYS A 89 -14.74 -5.43 -5.34
CA LYS A 89 -16.12 -5.89 -5.48
C LYS A 89 -16.15 -7.11 -6.40
N VAL A 90 -16.57 -8.25 -5.87
CA VAL A 90 -16.69 -9.48 -6.65
C VAL A 90 -18.16 -9.74 -6.96
N VAL A 91 -18.43 -10.20 -8.19
CA VAL A 91 -19.74 -10.66 -8.62
C VAL A 91 -19.58 -12.03 -9.25
N ILE A 92 -20.12 -13.06 -8.62
CA ILE A 92 -20.13 -14.40 -9.19
C ILE A 92 -21.13 -14.43 -10.35
N LYS A 93 -20.67 -14.81 -11.55
CA LYS A 93 -21.48 -14.92 -12.77
C LYS A 93 -22.04 -16.32 -12.97
N THR A 94 -21.37 -17.34 -12.45
CA THR A 94 -21.88 -18.73 -12.48
C THR A 94 -23.14 -18.85 -11.62
N PRO A 95 -24.23 -19.48 -12.11
CA PRO A 95 -25.44 -19.70 -11.33
C PRO A 95 -25.20 -20.51 -10.05
N GLN A 96 -25.91 -20.18 -8.98
CA GLN A 96 -25.76 -20.83 -7.67
C GLN A 96 -25.99 -22.35 -7.70
N SER A 97 -26.82 -22.86 -8.62
CA SER A 97 -27.05 -24.30 -8.80
C SER A 97 -25.82 -25.08 -9.27
N GLN A 98 -24.82 -24.39 -9.82
CA GLN A 98 -23.56 -24.99 -10.28
C GLN A 98 -22.43 -24.83 -9.27
N TRP A 99 -22.69 -24.18 -8.13
CA TRP A 99 -21.68 -23.96 -7.10
C TRP A 99 -21.44 -25.27 -6.34
N PRO A 100 -20.17 -25.64 -6.09
CA PRO A 100 -19.87 -26.79 -5.26
C PRO A 100 -20.34 -26.51 -3.82
N GLN A 101 -20.93 -27.53 -3.18
CA GLN A 101 -21.43 -27.45 -1.81
C GLN A 101 -20.37 -28.06 -0.88
N CYS A 102 -19.58 -27.22 -0.21
CA CYS A 102 -18.69 -27.66 0.85
C CYS A 102 -18.38 -26.53 1.82
N ASP A 103 -18.01 -26.89 3.06
CA ASP A 103 -17.74 -25.91 4.12
C ASP A 103 -16.41 -25.16 3.88
N ALA A 104 -15.39 -25.88 3.39
CA ALA A 104 -14.04 -25.35 3.18
C ALA A 104 -13.53 -25.63 1.74
N PRO A 105 -14.03 -24.90 0.73
CA PRO A 105 -13.52 -24.97 -0.64
C PRO A 105 -12.07 -24.49 -0.74
N GLU A 106 -11.25 -25.24 -1.49
CA GLU A 106 -9.95 -24.77 -1.94
C GLU A 106 -10.15 -23.91 -3.20
N ILE A 107 -10.00 -22.59 -3.06
CA ILE A 107 -10.16 -21.62 -4.15
C ILE A 107 -8.78 -21.26 -4.70
N THR A 108 -8.59 -21.43 -6.01
CA THR A 108 -7.34 -21.07 -6.68
C THR A 108 -7.58 -20.26 -7.95
N LEU A 109 -6.68 -19.29 -8.19
CA LEU A 109 -6.62 -18.55 -9.44
C LEU A 109 -5.82 -19.32 -10.50
N PRO A 110 -6.15 -19.20 -11.80
CA PRO A 110 -5.30 -19.69 -12.86
C PRO A 110 -3.92 -19.03 -12.79
N ALA A 111 -2.86 -19.78 -13.08
CA ALA A 111 -1.52 -19.23 -13.15
C ALA A 111 -1.49 -18.06 -14.16
N ASN A 112 -0.94 -16.92 -13.74
CA ASN A 112 -0.84 -15.68 -14.52
C ASN A 112 -2.16 -14.96 -14.84
N ALA A 113 -3.28 -15.35 -14.23
CA ALA A 113 -4.52 -14.57 -14.36
C ALA A 113 -4.33 -13.19 -13.71
N ARG A 114 -4.85 -12.15 -14.39
CA ARG A 114 -5.01 -10.85 -13.72
C ARG A 114 -6.04 -11.01 -12.60
N PRO A 115 -5.76 -10.52 -11.38
CA PRO A 115 -6.66 -10.67 -10.24
C PRO A 115 -7.88 -9.71 -10.29
N TRP A 116 -8.26 -9.23 -11.49
CA TRP A 116 -9.41 -8.37 -11.74
C TRP A 116 -9.98 -8.62 -13.14
N GLY A 117 -11.19 -8.09 -13.41
CA GLY A 117 -11.92 -8.32 -14.65
C GLY A 117 -12.71 -9.63 -14.62
N SER A 118 -12.81 -10.31 -15.76
CA SER A 118 -13.44 -11.64 -15.84
C SER A 118 -12.43 -12.69 -15.41
N VAL A 119 -12.68 -13.34 -14.28
CA VAL A 119 -11.78 -14.30 -13.65
C VAL A 119 -12.49 -15.63 -13.44
N SER A 120 -11.89 -16.71 -13.94
CA SER A 120 -12.37 -18.08 -13.76
C SER A 120 -11.64 -18.73 -12.59
N LEU A 121 -12.30 -18.82 -11.44
CA LEU A 121 -11.77 -19.50 -10.26
C LEU A 121 -11.92 -21.01 -10.42
N SER A 122 -10.92 -21.80 -10.02
CA SER A 122 -11.15 -23.21 -9.75
C SER A 122 -11.43 -23.39 -8.26
N VAL A 123 -12.58 -23.96 -7.97
CA VAL A 123 -13.04 -24.28 -6.64
C VAL A 123 -13.02 -25.79 -6.49
N ARG A 124 -12.23 -26.31 -5.56
CA ARG A 124 -12.15 -27.75 -5.27
C ARG A 124 -12.84 -28.04 -3.94
N CYS A 125 -13.76 -28.99 -3.96
CA CYS A 125 -14.47 -29.52 -2.80
C CYS A 125 -14.39 -31.04 -2.85
N GLU A 126 -13.85 -31.70 -1.82
CA GLU A 126 -13.89 -33.17 -1.67
C GLU A 126 -13.47 -33.97 -2.92
N GLY A 127 -12.47 -33.46 -3.67
CA GLY A 127 -11.98 -34.09 -4.89
C GLY A 127 -12.70 -33.69 -6.18
N GLN A 128 -13.84 -33.01 -6.12
CA GLN A 128 -14.49 -32.40 -7.29
C GLN A 128 -13.98 -30.98 -7.52
N ARG A 129 -13.55 -30.69 -8.77
CA ARG A 129 -13.14 -29.34 -9.19
C ARG A 129 -14.23 -28.73 -10.08
N ARG A 130 -14.68 -27.54 -9.73
CA ARG A 130 -15.62 -26.73 -10.51
C ARG A 130 -14.98 -25.40 -10.89
N PHE A 131 -15.34 -24.87 -12.05
CA PHE A 131 -14.91 -23.55 -12.48
C PHE A 131 -16.03 -22.54 -12.27
N ILE A 132 -15.74 -21.51 -11.47
CA ILE A 132 -16.68 -20.45 -11.12
C ILE A 132 -16.24 -19.17 -11.82
N GLN A 133 -17.07 -18.69 -12.74
CA GLN A 133 -16.85 -17.43 -13.43
C GLN A 133 -17.22 -16.28 -12.51
N THR A 134 -16.32 -15.32 -12.36
CA THR A 134 -16.50 -14.15 -11.52
C THR A 134 -16.14 -12.89 -12.29
N GLN A 135 -16.79 -11.78 -11.95
CA GLN A 135 -16.41 -10.45 -12.38
C GLN A 135 -15.88 -9.72 -11.15
N VAL A 136 -14.59 -9.41 -11.17
CA VAL A 136 -13.88 -8.77 -10.07
C VAL A 136 -13.59 -7.33 -10.47
N GLN A 137 -14.20 -6.38 -9.77
CA GLN A 137 -13.94 -4.96 -9.94
C GLN A 137 -12.98 -4.52 -8.84
N VAL A 138 -11.85 -3.96 -9.24
CA VAL A 138 -10.83 -3.47 -8.29
C VAL A 138 -10.66 -1.99 -8.53
N SER A 139 -10.79 -1.21 -7.47
CA SER A 139 -10.42 0.20 -7.47
C SER A 139 -9.14 0.38 -6.66
N GLY A 140 -8.22 1.17 -7.17
CA GLY A 140 -6.93 1.43 -6.53
C GLY A 140 -6.28 2.68 -7.13
N ARG A 141 -5.05 2.94 -6.71
CA ARG A 141 -4.26 4.05 -7.25
C ARG A 141 -3.55 3.64 -8.54
N TYR A 142 -3.50 4.56 -9.50
CA TYR A 142 -2.74 4.41 -10.74
C TYR A 142 -2.14 5.74 -11.17
N ALA A 143 -1.07 5.69 -11.97
CA ALA A 143 -0.37 6.87 -12.43
C ALA A 143 -1.04 7.48 -13.68
N VAL A 144 -1.25 8.78 -13.65
CA VAL A 144 -1.72 9.60 -14.79
C VAL A 144 -0.72 10.72 -15.07
N ALA A 145 -0.74 11.25 -16.29
CA ALA A 145 0.02 12.45 -16.62
C ALA A 145 -0.61 13.68 -15.94
N ALA A 146 0.16 14.42 -15.13
CA ALA A 146 -0.31 15.63 -14.46
C ALA A 146 -0.51 16.80 -15.43
N ARG A 147 0.23 16.79 -16.56
CA ARG A 147 0.13 17.76 -17.65
C ARG A 147 0.28 17.06 -19.00
N ARG A 148 0.17 17.82 -20.08
CA ARG A 148 0.52 17.32 -21.43
C ARG A 148 2.02 17.06 -21.52
N LEU A 149 2.37 15.90 -22.05
CA LEU A 149 3.73 15.45 -22.34
C LEU A 149 3.89 15.24 -23.84
N ALA A 150 4.92 15.82 -24.44
CA ALA A 150 5.23 15.64 -25.84
C ALA A 150 5.95 14.30 -26.09
N ALA A 151 5.96 13.85 -27.34
CA ALA A 151 6.80 12.73 -27.74
C ALA A 151 8.29 13.13 -27.62
N GLY A 152 9.12 12.23 -27.10
CA GLY A 152 10.54 12.47 -26.83
C GLY A 152 10.82 13.20 -25.51
N GLU A 153 9.80 13.63 -24.77
CA GLU A 153 9.98 14.37 -23.52
C GLU A 153 10.34 13.45 -22.35
N LYS A 154 11.28 13.88 -21.50
CA LYS A 154 11.64 13.20 -20.25
C LYS A 154 10.59 13.52 -19.18
N ILE A 155 10.07 12.48 -18.54
CA ILE A 155 9.06 12.57 -17.48
C ILE A 155 9.77 12.77 -16.14
N SER A 156 9.40 13.83 -15.44
CA SER A 156 9.84 14.13 -14.07
C SER A 156 8.76 13.78 -13.05
N THR A 157 9.09 13.79 -11.76
CA THR A 157 8.15 13.41 -10.69
C THR A 157 6.90 14.30 -10.65
N GLN A 158 7.03 15.59 -10.96
CA GLN A 158 5.92 16.55 -11.04
C GLN A 158 4.97 16.31 -12.23
N ASP A 159 5.40 15.53 -13.23
CA ASP A 159 4.60 15.21 -14.42
C ASP A 159 3.69 14.01 -14.18
N ILE A 160 3.81 13.36 -13.02
CA ILE A 160 3.10 12.15 -12.66
C ILE A 160 2.20 12.45 -11.47
N GLN A 161 0.93 12.08 -11.59
CA GLN A 161 -0.03 12.18 -10.51
C GLN A 161 -0.63 10.80 -10.24
N MET A 162 -0.74 10.41 -8.97
CA MET A 162 -1.50 9.22 -8.58
C MET A 162 -2.98 9.56 -8.46
N LYS A 163 -3.83 8.78 -9.15
CA LYS A 163 -5.28 8.93 -9.13
C LYS A 163 -5.93 7.65 -8.62
N GLN A 164 -6.96 7.78 -7.80
CA GLN A 164 -7.81 6.66 -7.37
C GLN A 164 -8.88 6.37 -8.44
N GLY A 165 -9.10 5.10 -8.77
CA GLY A 165 -10.20 4.71 -9.65
C GLY A 165 -10.17 3.22 -10.02
N ARG A 166 -11.06 2.83 -10.94
CA ARG A 166 -11.22 1.43 -11.34
C ARG A 166 -10.08 0.91 -12.21
N LEU A 167 -9.28 0.01 -11.65
CA LEU A 167 -8.13 -0.62 -12.31
C LEU A 167 -8.57 -1.57 -13.43
N ASP A 168 -9.74 -2.19 -13.30
CA ASP A 168 -10.30 -3.12 -14.27
C ASP A 168 -10.71 -2.45 -15.59
N THR A 169 -10.83 -1.11 -15.60
CA THR A 169 -11.13 -0.31 -16.80
C THR A 169 -9.90 0.26 -17.48
N LEU A 170 -8.72 0.13 -16.85
CA LEU A 170 -7.51 0.75 -17.36
C LEU A 170 -6.97 0.00 -18.59
N PRO A 171 -6.30 0.71 -19.51
CA PRO A 171 -5.63 0.07 -20.63
C PRO A 171 -4.57 -0.95 -20.15
N PRO A 172 -4.29 -1.99 -20.95
CA PRO A 172 -3.25 -2.97 -20.61
C PRO A 172 -1.90 -2.31 -20.34
N GLY A 173 -1.28 -2.68 -19.22
CA GLY A 173 0.03 -2.17 -18.83
C GLY A 173 0.01 -0.77 -18.21
N ALA A 174 -1.14 -0.29 -17.76
CA ALA A 174 -1.23 0.89 -16.90
C ALA A 174 -0.33 0.74 -15.67
N LEU A 175 0.33 1.83 -15.30
CA LEU A 175 1.24 1.88 -14.17
C LEU A 175 0.46 2.07 -12.87
N LEU A 176 0.70 1.19 -11.90
CA LEU A 176 0.13 1.26 -10.55
C LEU A 176 1.04 2.00 -9.56
N ASP A 177 2.25 2.32 -10.00
CA ASP A 177 3.27 3.05 -9.26
C ASP A 177 3.93 4.08 -10.19
N THR A 178 4.73 4.99 -9.60
CA THR A 178 5.41 6.05 -10.34
C THR A 178 6.81 5.67 -10.81
N HIS A 179 7.43 4.62 -10.26
CA HIS A 179 8.86 4.32 -10.44
C HIS A 179 9.21 4.05 -11.90
N PHE A 180 8.33 3.36 -12.63
CA PHE A 180 8.57 3.09 -14.04
C PHE A 180 8.53 4.35 -14.91
N ALA A 181 7.71 5.34 -14.54
CA ALA A 181 7.52 6.56 -15.32
C ALA A 181 8.58 7.63 -15.01
N GLN A 182 9.10 7.68 -13.77
CA GLN A 182 10.11 8.66 -13.38
C GLN A 182 11.39 8.48 -14.21
N GLY A 183 11.84 9.58 -14.83
CA GLY A 183 13.02 9.60 -15.70
C GLY A 183 12.84 8.89 -17.05
N ALA A 184 11.68 8.30 -17.31
CA ALA A 184 11.37 7.70 -18.61
C ALA A 184 11.15 8.77 -19.68
N VAL A 185 11.27 8.38 -20.94
CA VAL A 185 10.96 9.24 -22.09
C VAL A 185 9.65 8.80 -22.71
N SER A 186 8.76 9.75 -22.96
CA SER A 186 7.51 9.47 -23.66
C SER A 186 7.77 9.14 -25.12
N LEU A 187 7.22 8.03 -25.60
CA LEU A 187 7.31 7.58 -27.01
C LEU A 187 6.27 8.27 -27.91
N ARG A 188 5.26 8.89 -27.31
CA ARG A 188 4.17 9.58 -28.01
C ARG A 188 3.67 10.77 -27.19
N GLN A 189 2.79 11.57 -27.75
CA GLN A 189 2.09 12.58 -26.95
C GLN A 189 1.14 11.90 -25.95
N ILE A 190 1.14 12.39 -24.71
CA ILE A 190 0.23 11.98 -23.63
C ILE A 190 -0.48 13.23 -23.10
N ASN A 191 -1.80 13.21 -23.03
CA ASN A 191 -2.57 14.36 -22.54
C ASN A 191 -2.71 14.32 -21.01
N ALA A 192 -2.94 15.48 -20.39
CA ALA A 192 -3.20 15.57 -18.96
C ALA A 192 -4.39 14.68 -18.54
N GLY A 193 -4.27 14.00 -17.41
CA GLY A 193 -5.27 13.06 -16.88
C GLY A 193 -5.29 11.69 -17.55
N GLN A 194 -4.52 11.47 -18.62
CA GLN A 194 -4.44 10.17 -19.30
C GLN A 194 -3.63 9.17 -18.46
N PRO A 195 -4.09 7.91 -18.31
CA PRO A 195 -3.32 6.86 -17.64
C PRO A 195 -1.98 6.61 -18.34
N LEU A 196 -0.90 6.58 -17.56
CA LEU A 196 0.42 6.21 -18.05
C LEU A 196 0.49 4.69 -18.17
N THR A 197 0.92 4.19 -19.34
CA THR A 197 1.07 2.75 -19.59
C THR A 197 2.48 2.46 -20.10
N ARG A 198 3.01 1.26 -19.79
CA ARG A 198 4.39 0.88 -20.12
C ARG A 198 4.75 1.06 -21.60
N ASN A 199 3.82 0.76 -22.51
CA ASN A 199 4.03 0.90 -23.95
C ASN A 199 4.13 2.34 -24.45
N MET A 200 3.75 3.35 -23.66
CA MET A 200 3.95 4.75 -24.01
C MET A 200 5.32 5.27 -23.60
N LEU A 201 6.05 4.53 -22.75
CA LEU A 201 7.24 5.03 -22.09
C LEU A 201 8.44 4.15 -22.40
N ARG A 202 9.60 4.76 -22.61
CA ARG A 202 10.88 4.07 -22.71
C ARG A 202 11.80 4.55 -21.59
N ARG A 203 12.20 3.64 -20.71
CA ARG A 203 13.22 3.92 -19.70
C ARG A 203 14.59 3.98 -20.35
N LEU A 204 15.39 4.97 -19.99
CA LEU A 204 16.77 5.09 -20.46
C LEU A 204 17.68 4.38 -19.47
N TRP A 205 18.61 3.59 -19.99
CA TRP A 205 19.71 3.07 -19.17
C TRP A 205 20.63 4.23 -18.81
N LEU A 206 20.63 4.60 -17.53
CA LEU A 206 21.60 5.54 -16.97
C LEU A 206 22.93 4.84 -16.73
N VAL A 207 22.86 3.54 -16.42
CA VAL A 207 24.01 2.67 -16.18
C VAL A 207 23.95 1.50 -17.14
N LYS A 208 25.07 1.21 -17.80
CA LYS A 208 25.24 0.05 -18.69
C LYS A 208 26.10 -1.02 -18.04
N THR A 209 25.90 -2.28 -18.42
CA THR A 209 26.78 -3.38 -18.02
C THR A 209 28.24 -3.07 -18.37
N GLY A 210 29.15 -3.32 -17.43
CA GLY A 210 30.58 -3.08 -17.58
C GLY A 210 31.01 -1.64 -17.33
N GLN A 211 30.06 -0.70 -17.19
CA GLN A 211 30.35 0.69 -16.85
C GLN A 211 30.91 0.80 -15.43
N ASP A 212 31.93 1.63 -15.26
CA ASP A 212 32.42 2.01 -13.94
C ASP A 212 31.46 3.04 -13.34
N VAL A 213 30.94 2.72 -12.15
CA VAL A 213 29.93 3.50 -11.44
C VAL A 213 30.40 3.81 -10.04
N GLN A 214 30.00 4.98 -9.55
CA GLN A 214 30.20 5.37 -8.16
C GLN A 214 29.09 4.77 -7.30
N VAL A 215 29.48 4.17 -6.18
CA VAL A 215 28.62 3.50 -5.21
C VAL A 215 28.68 4.30 -3.91
N LEU A 216 27.52 4.80 -3.49
CA LEU A 216 27.32 5.50 -2.24
C LEU A 216 26.54 4.60 -1.29
N ALA A 217 27.20 4.12 -0.23
CA ALA A 217 26.59 3.32 0.81
C ALA A 217 26.39 4.18 2.07
N GLN A 218 25.14 4.30 2.52
CA GLN A 218 24.77 5.07 3.70
C GLN A 218 24.12 4.16 4.73
N GLY A 219 24.55 4.28 5.98
CA GLY A 219 23.92 3.66 7.15
C GLY A 219 23.94 4.62 8.34
N ASP A 220 23.58 4.12 9.52
CA ASP A 220 23.49 4.96 10.72
C ASP A 220 24.86 5.50 11.14
N GLY A 221 25.09 6.79 10.87
CA GLY A 221 26.31 7.51 11.27
C GLY A 221 27.51 7.33 10.35
N PHE A 222 27.38 6.65 9.20
CA PHE A 222 28.47 6.51 8.23
C PHE A 222 28.01 6.67 6.78
N ASN A 223 28.93 7.16 5.94
CA ASN A 223 28.73 7.25 4.49
C ASN A 223 30.03 6.81 3.81
N VAL A 224 29.94 5.80 2.95
CA VAL A 224 31.07 5.23 2.21
C VAL A 224 30.86 5.49 0.73
N ASN A 225 31.88 6.06 0.10
CA ASN A 225 31.91 6.29 -1.33
C ASN A 225 33.00 5.41 -1.96
N SER A 226 32.65 4.64 -2.98
CA SER A 226 33.58 3.74 -3.67
C SER A 226 33.21 3.61 -5.14
N ASN A 227 34.10 3.05 -5.96
CA ASN A 227 33.83 2.79 -7.37
C ASN A 227 33.68 1.28 -7.59
N GLY A 228 32.78 0.88 -8.48
CA GLY A 228 32.58 -0.52 -8.85
C GLY A 228 32.16 -0.66 -10.30
N LYS A 229 32.08 -1.89 -10.80
CA LYS A 229 31.69 -2.19 -12.18
C LYS A 229 30.27 -2.76 -12.22
N ALA A 230 29.38 -2.10 -12.97
CA ALA A 230 28.00 -2.54 -13.12
C ALA A 230 27.91 -3.90 -13.82
N MET A 231 27.09 -4.81 -13.30
CA MET A 231 26.91 -6.17 -13.84
C MET A 231 25.67 -6.32 -14.73
N ASN A 232 24.74 -5.37 -14.67
CA ASN A 232 23.57 -5.30 -15.54
C ASN A 232 23.25 -3.83 -15.87
N ASN A 233 22.48 -3.62 -16.94
CA ASN A 233 21.93 -2.31 -17.24
C ASN A 233 20.93 -1.88 -16.15
N GLY A 234 20.83 -0.57 -15.91
CA GLY A 234 19.87 0.00 -14.97
C GLY A 234 19.39 1.38 -15.41
N ALA A 235 18.09 1.59 -15.30
CA ALA A 235 17.49 2.91 -15.37
C ALA A 235 17.33 3.53 -13.97
N ALA A 236 16.99 4.82 -13.89
CA ALA A 236 16.72 5.50 -12.63
C ALA A 236 15.74 4.72 -11.75
N GLN A 237 16.01 4.64 -10.44
CA GLN A 237 15.25 3.89 -9.45
C GLN A 237 15.21 2.36 -9.67
N GLU A 238 16.07 1.82 -10.54
CA GLU A 238 16.22 0.37 -10.71
C GLU A 238 17.33 -0.17 -9.82
N THR A 239 17.11 -1.34 -9.24
CA THR A 239 18.15 -2.06 -8.51
C THR A 239 19.05 -2.81 -9.49
N ILE A 240 20.36 -2.57 -9.41
CA ILE A 240 21.38 -3.27 -10.19
C ILE A 240 22.41 -3.93 -9.29
N ARG A 241 23.15 -4.89 -9.84
CA ARG A 241 24.31 -5.49 -9.19
C ARG A 241 25.59 -4.80 -9.64
N VAL A 242 26.48 -4.55 -8.69
CA VAL A 242 27.79 -3.91 -8.92
C VAL A 242 28.86 -4.81 -8.31
N ARG A 243 29.93 -5.06 -9.07
CA ARG A 243 31.13 -5.73 -8.58
C ARG A 243 32.10 -4.69 -8.02
N MET A 244 32.40 -4.80 -6.74
CA MET A 244 33.37 -3.95 -6.05
C MET A 244 34.80 -4.39 -6.36
N PRO A 245 35.82 -3.53 -6.16
CA PRO A 245 37.23 -3.88 -6.33
C PRO A 245 37.68 -5.02 -5.42
N SER A 246 37.03 -5.18 -4.25
CA SER A 246 37.22 -6.30 -3.34
C SER A 246 36.76 -7.66 -3.90
N GLY A 247 36.09 -7.68 -5.06
CA GLY A 247 35.44 -8.86 -5.63
C GLY A 247 34.02 -9.10 -5.13
N GLN A 248 33.60 -8.42 -4.06
CA GLN A 248 32.24 -8.52 -3.54
C GLN A 248 31.21 -7.97 -4.54
N ILE A 249 30.06 -8.63 -4.65
CA ILE A 249 28.93 -8.15 -5.44
C ILE A 249 27.91 -7.54 -4.50
N VAL A 250 27.56 -6.27 -4.74
CA VAL A 250 26.57 -5.52 -3.97
C VAL A 250 25.38 -5.18 -4.86
N SER A 251 24.19 -5.09 -4.27
CA SER A 251 22.98 -4.62 -4.94
C SER A 251 22.65 -3.22 -4.47
N GLY A 252 22.34 -2.31 -5.38
CA GLY A 252 21.97 -0.95 -5.05
C GLY A 252 21.07 -0.33 -6.12
N THR A 253 20.43 0.78 -5.77
CA THR A 253 19.46 1.48 -6.62
C THR A 253 20.15 2.60 -7.40
N VAL A 254 19.93 2.66 -8.71
CA VAL A 254 20.46 3.71 -9.59
C VAL A 254 19.75 5.03 -9.28
N ALA A 255 20.51 6.05 -8.87
CA ALA A 255 20.03 7.41 -8.73
C ALA A 255 19.93 8.12 -10.10
N ASP A 256 19.26 9.26 -10.14
CA ASP A 256 19.02 10.02 -11.38
C ASP A 256 20.30 10.55 -12.06
N ASP A 257 21.39 10.67 -11.31
CA ASP A 257 22.72 11.06 -11.78
C ASP A 257 23.58 9.85 -12.23
N GLY A 258 23.07 8.63 -12.10
CA GLY A 258 23.79 7.39 -12.43
C GLY A 258 24.65 6.81 -11.29
N THR A 259 24.69 7.46 -10.11
CA THR A 259 25.30 6.85 -8.91
C THR A 259 24.46 5.69 -8.38
N ILE A 260 25.10 4.73 -7.73
CA ILE A 260 24.41 3.58 -7.13
C ILE A 260 24.30 3.80 -5.64
N ARG A 261 23.08 3.86 -5.12
CA ARG A 261 22.79 4.05 -3.70
C ARG A 261 22.49 2.73 -3.01
N ILE A 262 23.12 2.51 -1.87
CA ILE A 262 22.89 1.37 -0.99
C ILE A 262 22.48 1.93 0.37
N MET A 263 21.32 1.51 0.87
CA MET A 263 20.87 1.78 2.22
C MET A 263 21.14 0.53 3.06
N LEU A 264 21.96 0.67 4.10
CA LEU A 264 22.37 -0.40 5.00
C LEU A 264 21.67 -0.30 6.35
#